data_AF-A0A2V9CPF6-F1
#
_entry.id   AF-A0A2V9CPF6-F1
#
_cell.length_a   1.000
_cell.length_b   1.000
_cell.length_c   1.000
_cell.angle_alpha   90.00
_cell.angle_beta   90.00
_cell.angle_gamma   90.00
#
_symmetry.space_group_name_H-M   'P 1'
#
loop_
_entity.id
_entity.type
_entity.pdbx_description
1 polymer ?
#
loop_
_entity_poly.entity_id
_entity_poly.type
_entity_poly.pdbx_seq_one_letter_code
_entity_poly.pdbx_strand_id
1 'polypeptide(L)' 'MKYDNEDCPVTGKDPGGADTIAVKLIDANQIESTSKKGREVLYTSKVEVSQDRKVMTITTKDKNPDGEPFDNLQVDDRQ' A
#
# COMPACT_ATOMS: atom_id res chain seq x y z
N MET A 1 -5.16 5.50 -11.03
CA MET A 1 -4.04 5.86 -10.13
C MET A 1 -2.82 6.14 -10.97
N LYS A 2 -2.05 7.18 -10.62
CA LYS A 2 -0.74 7.44 -11.20
C LYS A 2 0.33 6.89 -10.25
N TYR A 3 1.49 6.55 -10.78
CA TYR A 3 2.65 6.06 -10.02
C TYR A 3 3.74 7.14 -9.88
N ASP A 4 3.31 8.38 -9.72
CA ASP A 4 4.15 9.58 -9.65
C ASP A 4 4.56 9.95 -8.21
N ASN A 5 4.16 9.16 -7.22
CA ASN A 5 4.32 9.43 -5.79
C ASN A 5 3.61 10.73 -5.35
N GLU A 6 2.62 11.19 -6.10
CA GLU A 6 1.77 12.32 -5.72
C GLU A 6 0.53 11.84 -4.95
N ASP A 7 0.09 12.65 -3.98
CA ASP A 7 -1.11 12.36 -3.19
C ASP A 7 -2.36 12.42 -4.08
N CYS A 8 -2.99 11.27 -4.29
CA CYS A 8 -4.26 11.13 -4.98
C CYS A 8 -5.40 10.94 -3.96
N PRO A 9 -6.58 11.55 -4.15
CA PRO A 9 -7.72 11.32 -3.26
C PRO A 9 -8.16 9.86 -3.34
N VAL A 10 -8.40 9.24 -2.18
CA VAL A 10 -8.97 7.89 -2.12
C VAL A 10 -10.47 7.99 -2.40
N THR A 11 -10.93 7.29 -3.42
CA THR A 11 -12.37 7.19 -3.72
C THR A 11 -12.95 5.97 -3.00
N GLY A 12 -13.74 6.21 -1.95
CA GLY A 12 -14.40 5.15 -1.17
C GLY A 12 -14.10 5.25 0.33
N LYS A 13 -14.61 4.30 1.11
CA LYS A 13 -14.21 4.13 2.51
C LYS A 13 -12.96 3.29 2.55
N ASP A 14 -11.83 3.95 2.80
CA ASP A 14 -10.61 3.27 3.17
C ASP A 14 -10.78 2.61 4.56
N PRO A 15 -10.45 1.31 4.74
CA PRO A 15 -10.59 0.63 6.03
C PRO A 15 -9.71 1.23 7.13
N GLY A 16 -8.58 1.85 6.79
CA GLY A 16 -7.73 2.61 7.72
C GLY A 16 -8.16 4.07 7.91
N GLY A 17 -9.11 4.56 7.11
CA GLY A 17 -9.61 5.93 7.16
C GLY A 17 -8.70 6.96 6.49
N ALA A 18 -7.90 6.54 5.51
CA ALA A 18 -7.09 7.43 4.67
C ALA A 18 -7.96 8.29 3.74
N ASP A 19 -7.61 9.57 3.59
CA ASP A 19 -8.23 10.50 2.65
C ASP A 19 -7.45 10.55 1.33
N THR A 20 -6.13 10.34 1.37
CA THR A 20 -5.25 10.35 0.22
C THR A 20 -4.29 9.16 0.20
N ILE A 21 -3.84 8.79 -0.99
CA ILE A 21 -2.85 7.75 -1.23
C ILE A 21 -1.86 8.23 -2.28
N ALA A 22 -0.57 8.09 -1.98
CA ALA A 22 0.51 8.30 -2.93
C ALA A 22 1.07 6.94 -3.34
N VAL A 23 1.22 6.68 -4.64
CA VAL A 23 1.76 5.41 -5.15
C VAL A 23 3.01 5.68 -5.96
N LYS A 24 4.05 4.90 -5.68
CA LYS A 24 5.36 4.97 -6.33
C LYS A 24 5.67 3.63 -6.99
N LEU A 25 6.08 3.68 -8.25
CA LEU A 25 6.65 2.51 -8.93
C LEU A 25 8.10 2.32 -8.47
N ILE A 26 8.42 1.14 -7.95
CA ILE A 26 9.80 0.78 -7.56
C ILE A 26 10.50 0.08 -8.72
N ASP A 27 9.83 -0.93 -9.29
CA ASP A 27 10.27 -1.64 -10.49
C ASP A 27 9.06 -2.20 -11.27
N ALA A 28 9.30 -2.96 -12.34
CA ALA A 28 8.23 -3.49 -13.21
C ALA A 28 7.20 -4.39 -12.49
N ASN A 29 7.56 -4.96 -11.35
CA ASN A 29 6.76 -5.90 -10.57
C ASN A 29 6.51 -5.41 -9.13
N GLN A 30 7.02 -4.24 -8.75
CA GLN A 30 6.98 -3.76 -7.38
C GLN A 30 6.52 -2.31 -7.31
N ILE A 31 5.55 -2.05 -6.43
CA ILE A 31 5.06 -0.72 -6.11
C ILE A 31 5.05 -0.52 -4.59
N GLU A 32 5.16 0.74 -4.18
CA GLU A 32 5.00 1.17 -2.80
C GLU A 32 3.89 2.22 -2.75
N SER A 33 3.00 2.12 -1.78
CA SER A 33 1.93 3.09 -1.54
C SER A 33 1.97 3.62 -0.12
N THR A 34 1.68 4.91 0.03
CA THR A 34 1.57 5.60 1.31
C THR A 34 0.17 6.16 1.45
N SER A 35 -0.57 5.69 2.45
CA SER A 35 -1.91 6.17 2.77
C SER A 35 -1.86 7.21 3.88
N LYS A 36 -2.58 8.32 3.69
CA LYS A 36 -2.55 9.48 4.58
C LYS A 36 -3.94 9.99 4.91
N LYS A 37 -4.06 10.58 6.10
CA LYS A 37 -5.22 11.37 6.52
C LYS A 37 -4.76 12.80 6.80
N GLY A 38 -5.15 13.73 5.93
CA GLY A 38 -4.56 15.07 5.92
C GLY A 38 -3.04 15.03 5.70
N ARG A 39 -2.25 15.33 6.74
CA ARG A 39 -0.77 15.31 6.71
C ARG A 39 -0.14 14.11 7.42
N GLU A 40 -0.96 13.31 8.09
CA GLU A 40 -0.50 12.15 8.85
C GLU A 40 -0.44 10.92 7.94
N VAL A 41 0.69 10.22 7.95
CA VAL A 41 0.82 8.91 7.31
C VAL A 41 0.21 7.87 8.24
N LEU A 42 -0.85 7.21 7.77
CA LEU A 42 -1.49 6.13 8.52
C LEU A 42 -0.67 4.85 8.37
N TYR A 43 -0.38 4.47 7.12
CA TYR A 43 0.34 3.24 6.80
C TYR A 43 1.01 3.29 5.44
N THR A 44 1.96 2.38 5.26
CA THR A 44 2.59 2.12 3.98
C THR A 44 2.35 0.68 3.56
N SER A 45 2.12 0.46 2.28
CA SER A 45 1.95 -0.88 1.72
C SER A 45 2.95 -1.08 0.60
N LYS A 46 3.56 -2.25 0.57
CA LYS A 46 4.43 -2.71 -0.51
C LYS A 46 3.72 -3.84 -1.23
N VAL A 47 3.60 -3.71 -2.55
CA VAL A 47 3.02 -4.76 -3.40
C VAL A 47 4.13 -5.28 -4.29
N GLU A 48 4.28 -6.59 -4.32
CA GLU A 48 5.23 -7.29 -5.17
C GLU A 48 4.49 -8.40 -5.93
N VAL A 49 4.70 -8.44 -7.24
CA VAL A 49 4.12 -9.44 -8.13
C VAL A 49 5.24 -10.40 -8.55
N SER A 50 5.03 -11.70 -8.44
CA SER A 50 6.00 -12.69 -8.90
C SER A 50 6.27 -12.56 -10.40
N GLN A 51 7.45 -12.98 -10.85
CA GLN A 51 7.84 -12.85 -12.26
C GLN A 51 6.89 -13.58 -13.22
N ASP A 52 6.29 -14.68 -12.77
CA ASP A 52 5.28 -15.44 -13.50
C ASP A 52 3.86 -14.83 -13.41
N ARG A 53 3.70 -13.73 -12.68
CA ARG A 53 2.46 -12.99 -12.41
C ARG A 53 1.37 -13.84 -11.74
N LYS A 54 1.72 -14.96 -11.13
CA LYS A 54 0.73 -15.84 -10.46
C LYS A 54 0.46 -15.43 -9.04
N VAL A 55 1.47 -14.88 -8.37
CA VAL A 55 1.44 -14.52 -6.96
C VAL A 55 1.54 -13.01 -6.83
N MET A 56 0.61 -12.43 -6.07
CA MET A 56 0.70 -11.05 -5.61
C MET A 56 0.87 -11.06 -4.10
N THR A 57 1.94 -10.43 -3.63
CA THR A 57 2.27 -10.29 -2.22
C THR A 57 2.06 -8.84 -1.82
N ILE A 58 1.18 -8.61 -0.84
CA ILE A 58 0.95 -7.30 -0.25
C ILE A 58 1.46 -7.34 1.18
N THR A 59 2.44 -6.48 1.49
CA THR A 59 2.94 -6.26 2.84
C THR A 59 2.50 -4.88 3.28
N THR A 60 1.60 -4.80 4.25
CA THR A 60 1.20 -3.52 4.85
C THR A 60 1.91 -3.35 6.19
N LYS A 61 2.51 -2.18 6.36
CA LYS A 61 3.12 -1.70 7.60
C LYS A 61 2.25 -0.57 8.12
N ASP A 62 1.38 -0.90 9.06
CA ASP A 62 0.69 0.08 9.88
C ASP A 62 1.62 0.56 10.99
N LYS A 63 1.51 1.83 11.37
CA LYS A 63 1.88 2.23 12.72
C LYS A 63 0.66 2.01 13.60
N ASN A 64 0.70 1.00 14.46
CA ASN A 64 -0.25 0.95 15.58
C ASN A 64 -0.13 2.26 16.39
N PRO A 65 -1.14 2.66 17.18
CA PRO A 65 -1.06 3.83 18.07
C PRO A 65 0.18 3.83 18.99
N ASP A 66 0.73 2.64 19.26
CA ASP A 66 1.94 2.42 20.06
C ASP A 66 3.25 2.42 19.25
N GLY A 67 3.20 2.65 17.92
CA GLY A 67 4.36 2.71 17.03
C GLY A 67 4.96 1.36 16.66
N GLU A 68 4.36 0.24 17.09
CA GLU A 68 4.82 -1.10 16.71
C GLU A 68 4.41 -1.43 15.27
N PRO A 69 5.34 -1.94 14.44
CA PRO A 69 5.02 -2.43 13.11
C PRO A 69 4.25 -3.74 13.22
N PHE A 70 3.03 -3.79 12.67
CA PHE A 70 2.37 -5.06 12.37
C PHE A 70 2.56 -5.37 10.89
N ASP A 71 3.14 -6.54 10.58
CA ASP A 71 3.30 -7.02 9.21
C ASP A 71 2.06 -7.85 8.84
N ASN A 72 1.11 -7.25 8.11
CA ASN A 72 0.05 -8.02 7.48
C ASN A 72 0.53 -8.49 6.10
N LEU A 73 0.72 -9.80 5.94
CA LEU A 73 1.12 -10.43 4.68
C LEU A 73 -0.11 -11.06 4.03
N GLN A 74 -0.59 -10.44 2.96
CA GLN A 74 -1.61 -11.04 2.10
C GLN A 74 -0.93 -11.62 0.85
N VAL A 75 -1.14 -12.92 0.61
CA VAL A 75 -0.66 -13.62 -0.58
C VAL A 75 -1.88 -14.08 -1.36
N ASP A 76 -2.07 -13.51 -2.54
CA ASP A 76 -3.12 -13.91 -3.48
C ASP A 76 -2.49 -14.74 -4.60
N ASP A 77 -2.93 -16.01 -4.70
CA ASP A 77 -2.56 -16.95 -5.75
C ASP A 77 -3.69 -17.05 -6.78
N ARG A 78 -3.38 -16.82 -8.05
CA ARG A 78 -4.34 -17.05 -9.13
C ARG A 78 -4.25 -18.51 -9.58
N GLN A 79 -5.15 -19.34 -9.04
CA GLN A 79 -5.38 -20.72 -9.51
C GLN A 79 -6.12 -20.79 -10.85
#